data_AF-A0A377KB35-F1
#
_entry.id   AF-A0A377KB35-F1
#
_cell.length_a   1.000
_cell.length_b   1.000
_cell.length_c   1.000
_cell.angle_alpha   90.00
_cell.angle_beta   90.00
_cell.angle_gamma   90.00
#
_symmetry.space_group_name_H-M   'P 1'
#
loop_
_entity.id
_entity.type
_entity.pdbx_description
1 polymer ?
#
loop_
_entity_poly.entity_id
_entity_poly.type
_entity_poly.pdbx_seq_one_letter_code
_entity_poly.pdbx_strand_id
1 'polypeptide(L)'
;MLTVLWPLNKVGGEFLPQINEGDLLYMPSTLPGISAAEAASMLQKTDKLIMSVPEVARVFGKTGKAETATDSAPLEMVETTIQLKPQDQWRPGMTMDKIIEELDNTVRLPGLANLWVPPIRNRIDMLSTGIKSPIGIKVSGTVLADIDTMAEQIEEVARKTVPGVASALAERLEGGRYINVEINREKAARYGMTVADVQLFVTSAVGGAMVGETVEGIARYPINLRYPQSWPR
;
A
#
# COMPACT_ATOMS: atom_id res chain seq x y z
N MET A 1 16.11 0.97 48.29
CA MET A 1 15.72 1.95 47.25
C MET A 1 16.66 1.97 46.05
N LEU A 2 17.99 1.80 46.18
CA LEU A 2 18.91 1.77 45.03
C LEU A 2 18.84 0.49 44.17
N THR A 3 18.37 -0.63 44.72
CA THR A 3 18.28 -1.91 44.01
C THR A 3 17.25 -1.95 42.88
N VAL A 4 16.18 -1.14 42.94
CA VAL A 4 15.17 -1.09 41.86
C VAL A 4 15.62 -0.22 40.68
N LEU A 5 16.56 0.70 40.89
CA LEU A 5 17.07 1.59 39.84
C LEU A 5 17.85 0.82 38.75
N TRP A 6 18.49 -0.29 39.11
CA TRP A 6 19.26 -1.07 38.14
C TRP A 6 18.37 -1.83 37.14
N PRO A 7 17.36 -2.63 37.55
CA PRO A 7 16.41 -3.23 36.60
C PRO A 7 15.61 -2.19 35.83
N LEU A 8 15.22 -1.08 36.47
CA LEU A 8 14.46 -0.01 35.84
C LEU A 8 15.23 0.63 34.66
N ASN A 9 16.56 0.72 34.74
CA ASN A 9 17.42 1.22 33.67
C ASN A 9 17.76 0.16 32.59
N LYS A 10 17.18 -1.04 32.68
CA LYS A 10 17.42 -2.15 31.74
C LYS A 10 16.17 -2.58 30.98
N VAL A 11 14.99 -2.32 31.53
CA VAL A 11 13.72 -2.65 30.86
C VAL A 11 13.39 -1.61 29.78
N GLY A 12 12.86 -2.10 28.66
CA GLY A 12 12.28 -1.25 27.61
C GLY A 12 10.87 -0.77 27.98
N GLY A 13 10.26 -0.03 27.07
CA GLY A 13 8.87 0.42 27.18
C GLY A 13 8.14 0.25 25.86
N GLU A 14 6.90 -0.21 25.93
CA GLU A 14 5.96 -0.32 24.81
C GLU A 14 4.60 0.22 25.24
N PHE A 15 3.73 0.57 24.29
CA PHE A 15 2.40 1.08 24.62
C PHE A 15 1.50 -0.01 25.24
N LEU A 16 1.44 -1.17 24.59
CA LEU A 16 0.78 -2.39 25.05
C LEU A 16 1.58 -3.59 24.56
N PRO A 17 1.57 -4.73 25.27
CA PRO A 17 2.17 -5.96 24.80
C PRO A 17 1.63 -6.37 23.44
N GLN A 18 2.51 -6.86 22.57
CA GLN A 18 2.10 -7.36 21.26
C GLN A 18 1.25 -8.63 21.42
N ILE A 19 -0.03 -8.52 21.05
CA ILE A 19 -0.99 -9.61 21.13
C ILE A 19 -0.83 -10.48 19.89
N ASN A 20 -0.64 -11.79 20.09
CA ASN A 20 -0.66 -12.77 19.02
C ASN A 20 -2.12 -13.10 18.65
N GLU A 21 -2.53 -12.72 17.44
CA GLU A 21 -3.88 -12.93 16.92
C GLU A 21 -4.06 -14.29 16.20
N GLY A 22 -2.97 -15.06 16.02
CA GLY A 22 -2.95 -16.30 15.23
C GLY A 22 -2.75 -16.06 13.72
N ASP A 23 -3.21 -14.92 13.22
CA ASP A 23 -3.06 -14.48 11.83
C ASP A 23 -2.21 -13.19 11.75
N LEU A 24 -1.67 -12.92 10.56
CA LEU A 24 -0.83 -11.75 10.27
C LEU A 24 -1.32 -11.00 9.03
N LEU A 25 -1.05 -9.72 8.99
CA LEU A 25 -1.27 -8.86 7.83
C LEU A 25 0.09 -8.42 7.26
N TYR A 26 0.30 -8.64 5.97
CA TYR A 26 1.43 -8.11 5.22
C TYR A 26 1.00 -6.87 4.44
N MET A 27 1.64 -5.73 4.71
CA MET A 27 1.30 -4.44 4.08
C MET A 27 2.54 -3.69 3.63
N PRO A 28 3.20 -4.17 2.56
CA PRO A 28 4.39 -3.50 2.11
C PRO A 28 4.07 -2.11 1.55
N SER A 29 5.05 -1.22 1.59
CA SER A 29 4.99 0.10 0.95
C SER A 29 5.96 0.16 -0.23
N THR A 30 5.55 0.84 -1.30
CA THR A 30 6.40 1.12 -2.47
C THR A 30 6.26 2.59 -2.87
N LEU A 31 7.07 3.02 -3.83
CA LEU A 31 6.99 4.39 -4.36
C LEU A 31 5.73 4.58 -5.21
N PRO A 32 5.16 5.80 -5.26
CA PRO A 32 3.98 6.06 -6.08
C PRO A 32 4.18 5.79 -7.56
N GLY A 33 3.09 5.46 -8.26
CA GLY A 33 3.04 5.42 -9.73
C GLY A 33 3.30 4.05 -10.35
N ILE A 34 3.22 2.97 -9.56
CA ILE A 34 3.13 1.61 -10.09
C ILE A 34 1.76 1.41 -10.78
N SER A 35 1.77 0.76 -11.94
CA SER A 35 0.51 0.44 -12.64
C SER A 35 -0.24 -0.68 -11.92
N ALA A 36 -1.58 -0.68 -12.01
CA ALA A 36 -2.41 -1.74 -11.42
C ALA A 36 -2.01 -3.15 -11.91
N ALA A 37 -1.57 -3.28 -13.16
CA ALA A 37 -1.13 -4.56 -13.73
C ALA A 37 0.16 -5.05 -13.05
N GLU A 38 1.16 -4.18 -12.86
CA GLU A 38 2.39 -4.57 -12.17
C GLU A 38 2.16 -4.75 -10.66
N ALA A 39 1.28 -3.96 -10.03
CA ALA A 39 0.90 -4.17 -8.63
C ALA A 39 0.24 -5.54 -8.42
N ALA A 40 -0.64 -5.99 -9.33
CA ALA A 40 -1.23 -7.33 -9.27
C ALA A 40 -0.20 -8.45 -9.52
N SER A 41 0.76 -8.22 -10.41
CA SER A 41 1.91 -9.12 -10.62
C SER A 41 2.79 -9.21 -9.36
N MET A 42 3.05 -8.07 -8.71
CA MET A 42 3.77 -7.97 -7.45
C MET A 42 3.05 -8.76 -6.36
N LEU A 43 1.74 -8.56 -6.21
CA LEU A 43 0.88 -9.27 -5.25
C LEU A 43 1.01 -10.79 -5.40
N GLN A 44 0.89 -11.30 -6.63
CA GLN A 44 0.98 -12.74 -6.86
C GLN A 44 2.39 -13.27 -6.54
N LYS A 45 3.44 -12.51 -6.86
CA LYS A 45 4.83 -12.89 -6.53
C LYS A 45 5.02 -12.94 -5.01
N THR A 46 4.57 -11.92 -4.28
CA THR A 46 4.69 -11.89 -2.82
C THR A 46 3.87 -12.99 -2.16
N ASP A 47 2.65 -13.25 -2.62
CA ASP A 47 1.79 -14.30 -2.07
C ASP A 47 2.41 -15.69 -2.23
N LYS A 48 3.06 -15.97 -3.37
CA LYS A 48 3.80 -17.22 -3.60
C LYS A 48 4.97 -17.38 -2.63
N LEU A 49 5.71 -16.29 -2.36
CA LEU A 49 6.83 -16.30 -1.41
C LEU A 49 6.32 -16.49 0.02
N ILE A 50 5.21 -15.84 0.40
CA ILE A 50 4.59 -16.03 1.72
C ILE A 50 4.18 -17.49 1.90
N MET A 51 3.50 -18.07 0.91
CA MET A 51 3.03 -19.46 0.94
C MET A 51 4.17 -20.50 0.95
N SER A 52 5.42 -20.09 0.66
CA SER A 52 6.58 -20.97 0.76
C SER A 52 7.04 -21.24 2.19
N VAL A 53 6.63 -20.40 3.16
CA VAL A 53 6.95 -20.58 4.58
C VAL A 53 6.06 -21.68 5.19
N PRO A 54 6.63 -22.74 5.82
CA PRO A 54 5.87 -23.92 6.25
C PRO A 54 4.73 -23.65 7.25
N GLU A 55 4.85 -22.62 8.07
CA GLU A 55 3.85 -22.25 9.07
C GLU A 55 2.63 -21.56 8.46
N VAL A 56 2.68 -21.11 7.20
CA VAL A 56 1.54 -20.48 6.53
C VAL A 56 0.55 -21.54 6.04
N ALA A 57 -0.73 -21.34 6.37
CA ALA A 57 -1.83 -22.20 5.92
C ALA A 57 -2.54 -21.62 4.69
N ARG A 58 -2.78 -20.31 4.68
CA ARG A 58 -3.46 -19.60 3.58
C ARG A 58 -2.92 -18.19 3.41
N VAL A 59 -2.98 -17.71 2.18
CA VAL A 59 -2.61 -16.36 1.79
C VAL A 59 -3.75 -15.76 0.97
N PHE A 60 -4.27 -14.62 1.41
CA PHE A 60 -5.31 -13.86 0.72
C PHE A 60 -4.81 -12.45 0.44
N GLY A 61 -4.18 -12.28 -0.73
CA GLY A 61 -3.69 -11.00 -1.19
C GLY A 61 -4.77 -10.10 -1.76
N LYS A 62 -4.69 -8.80 -1.45
CA LYS A 62 -5.51 -7.74 -2.03
C LYS A 62 -4.62 -6.57 -2.46
N THR A 63 -4.73 -6.12 -3.71
CA THR A 63 -4.26 -4.80 -4.16
C THR A 63 -5.45 -3.86 -4.30
N GLY A 64 -5.25 -2.60 -3.94
CA GLY A 64 -6.35 -1.63 -3.93
C GLY A 64 -7.40 -1.97 -2.89
N LYS A 65 -8.65 -1.62 -3.19
CA LYS A 65 -9.75 -1.65 -2.24
C LYS A 65 -10.81 -2.69 -2.58
N ALA A 66 -11.51 -3.15 -1.55
CA ALA A 66 -12.82 -3.76 -1.72
C ALA A 66 -13.91 -2.71 -2.00
N GLU A 67 -15.06 -3.12 -2.52
CA GLU A 67 -16.22 -2.24 -2.76
C GLU A 67 -16.94 -1.87 -1.44
N THR A 68 -16.27 -1.07 -0.63
CA THR A 68 -16.77 -0.53 0.63
C THR A 68 -16.14 0.82 0.93
N ALA A 69 -16.87 1.71 1.62
CA ALA A 69 -16.37 3.01 2.05
C ALA A 69 -15.27 2.90 3.14
N THR A 70 -15.17 1.75 3.81
CA THR A 70 -14.16 1.50 4.85
C THR A 70 -12.78 1.16 4.30
N ASP A 71 -12.63 1.05 2.97
CA ASP A 71 -11.39 0.66 2.31
C ASP A 71 -11.05 1.70 1.22
N SER A 72 -10.10 2.57 1.54
CA SER A 72 -9.61 3.63 0.63
C SER A 72 -8.22 3.32 0.08
N ALA A 73 -7.82 2.05 0.08
CA ALA A 73 -6.52 1.62 -0.41
C ALA A 73 -6.33 1.94 -1.91
N PRO A 74 -5.25 2.63 -2.31
CA PRO A 74 -4.93 2.82 -3.72
C PRO A 74 -4.46 1.50 -4.35
N LEU A 75 -4.57 1.36 -5.68
CA LEU A 75 -4.20 0.12 -6.39
C LEU A 75 -2.73 -0.28 -6.25
N GLU A 76 -1.87 0.67 -5.89
CA GLU A 76 -0.46 0.44 -5.57
C GLU A 76 -0.21 -0.16 -4.18
N MET A 77 -1.18 -0.04 -3.28
CA MET A 77 -1.09 -0.59 -1.92
C MET A 77 -1.55 -2.04 -1.91
N VAL A 78 -0.77 -2.87 -1.21
CA VAL A 78 -1.06 -4.28 -0.97
C VAL A 78 -1.46 -4.47 0.48
N GLU A 79 -2.52 -5.24 0.70
CA GLU A 79 -2.85 -5.84 1.99
C GLU A 79 -3.08 -7.33 1.80
N THR A 80 -2.15 -8.15 2.29
CA THR A 80 -2.27 -9.60 2.25
C THR A 80 -2.60 -10.13 3.65
N THR A 81 -3.73 -10.82 3.78
CA THR A 81 -4.11 -11.53 5.01
C THR A 81 -3.47 -12.92 4.99
N ILE A 82 -2.70 -13.23 6.02
CA ILE A 82 -1.93 -14.47 6.15
C ILE A 82 -2.52 -15.25 7.31
N GLN A 83 -3.04 -16.43 7.03
CA GLN A 83 -3.45 -17.35 8.08
C GLN A 83 -2.34 -18.34 8.36
N LEU A 84 -1.92 -18.42 9.62
CA LEU A 84 -0.94 -19.41 10.04
C LEU A 84 -1.63 -20.72 10.38
N LYS A 85 -0.87 -21.81 10.33
CA LYS A 85 -1.30 -23.10 10.84
C LYS A 85 -1.50 -23.01 12.36
N PRO A 86 -2.33 -23.89 12.93
CA PRO A 86 -2.37 -24.09 14.37
C PRO A 86 -0.96 -24.24 14.97
N GLN A 87 -0.73 -23.64 16.14
CA GLN A 87 0.61 -23.51 16.73
C GLN A 87 1.28 -24.87 17.02
N ASP A 88 0.50 -25.92 17.27
CA ASP A 88 0.96 -27.29 17.46
C ASP A 88 1.50 -27.95 16.18
N GLN A 89 1.29 -27.33 15.01
CA GLN A 89 1.80 -27.79 13.71
C GLN A 89 3.05 -27.04 13.25
N TRP A 90 3.53 -26.07 14.03
CA TRP A 90 4.73 -25.32 13.68
C TRP A 90 5.98 -26.20 13.82
N ARG A 91 7.03 -25.87 13.06
CA ARG A 91 8.32 -26.56 13.23
C ARG A 91 8.83 -26.43 14.68
N PRO A 92 9.59 -27.41 15.19
CA PRO A 92 10.13 -27.34 16.55
C PRO A 92 10.92 -26.07 16.83
N GLY A 93 10.62 -25.39 17.94
CA GLY A 93 11.32 -24.18 18.38
C GLY A 93 10.94 -22.90 17.63
N MET A 94 9.89 -22.93 16.80
CA MET A 94 9.34 -21.74 16.15
C MET A 94 8.54 -20.88 17.13
N THR A 95 8.65 -19.57 16.95
CA THR A 95 7.86 -18.54 17.62
C THR A 95 7.29 -17.60 16.57
N MET A 96 6.30 -16.77 16.94
CA MET A 96 5.74 -15.77 16.03
C MET A 96 6.85 -14.88 15.44
N ASP A 97 7.76 -14.39 16.29
CA ASP A 97 8.86 -13.52 15.86
C ASP A 97 9.77 -14.20 14.84
N LYS A 98 10.07 -15.50 15.03
CA LYS A 98 10.86 -16.28 14.07
C LYS A 98 10.13 -16.49 12.74
N ILE A 99 8.81 -16.68 12.78
CA ILE A 99 8.00 -16.78 11.56
C ILE A 99 8.02 -15.45 10.81
N ILE A 100 7.83 -14.33 11.52
CA ILE A 100 7.89 -12.98 10.94
C ILE A 100 9.29 -12.71 10.36
N GLU A 101 10.35 -13.10 11.06
CA GLU A 101 11.73 -12.96 10.57
C GLU A 101 11.98 -13.80 9.31
N GLU A 102 11.50 -15.04 9.25
CA GLU A 102 11.61 -15.89 8.06
C GLU A 102 10.80 -15.33 6.89
N LEU A 103 9.58 -14.85 7.16
CA LEU A 103 8.73 -14.17 6.17
C LEU A 103 9.41 -12.90 5.64
N ASP A 104 9.94 -12.05 6.52
CA ASP A 104 10.60 -10.81 6.12
C ASP A 104 11.86 -11.06 5.29
N ASN A 105 12.61 -12.13 5.58
CA ASN A 105 13.79 -12.50 4.81
C ASN A 105 13.45 -13.17 3.47
N THR A 106 12.36 -13.94 3.40
CA THR A 106 11.95 -14.68 2.20
C THR A 106 11.18 -13.80 1.21
N VAL A 107 10.27 -12.97 1.72
CA VAL A 107 9.33 -12.18 0.91
C VAL A 107 9.94 -10.80 0.66
N ARG A 108 10.92 -10.71 -0.24
CA ARG A 108 11.55 -9.44 -0.60
C ARG A 108 11.57 -9.22 -2.09
N LEU A 109 11.19 -8.01 -2.50
CA LEU A 109 11.31 -7.52 -3.87
C LEU A 109 12.04 -6.17 -3.87
N PRO A 110 12.82 -5.85 -4.90
CA PRO A 110 13.46 -4.54 -5.01
C PRO A 110 12.43 -3.40 -4.99
N GLY A 111 12.68 -2.36 -4.19
CA GLY A 111 11.79 -1.19 -4.09
C GLY A 111 10.50 -1.43 -3.30
N LEU A 112 10.44 -2.52 -2.52
CA LEU A 112 9.30 -2.87 -1.68
C LEU A 112 9.74 -2.95 -0.20
N ALA A 113 9.26 -2.02 0.61
CA ALA A 113 9.53 -1.99 2.04
C ALA A 113 8.46 -2.82 2.78
N ASN A 114 8.86 -3.94 3.34
CA ASN A 114 7.96 -4.84 4.05
C ASN A 114 7.47 -4.27 5.38
N LEU A 115 6.26 -4.67 5.76
CA LEU A 115 5.66 -4.42 7.07
C LEU A 115 4.73 -5.59 7.42
N TRP A 116 4.88 -6.11 8.64
CA TRP A 116 4.13 -7.24 9.18
C TRP A 116 3.46 -6.82 10.47
N VAL A 117 2.13 -6.95 10.55
CA VAL A 117 1.35 -6.50 11.70
C VAL A 117 0.18 -7.42 12.01
N PRO A 118 -0.24 -7.54 13.27
CA PRO A 118 -1.49 -8.23 13.61
C PRO A 118 -2.71 -7.49 13.04
N PRO A 119 -3.70 -8.19 12.44
CA PRO A 119 -4.82 -7.55 11.74
C PRO A 119 -5.65 -6.57 12.59
N ILE A 120 -6.13 -6.98 13.76
CA ILE A 120 -6.97 -6.15 14.63
C ILE A 120 -6.17 -4.96 15.14
N ARG A 121 -4.94 -5.20 15.61
CA ARG A 121 -4.05 -4.13 16.06
C ARG A 121 -3.86 -3.07 14.98
N ASN A 122 -3.56 -3.49 13.75
CA ASN A 122 -3.35 -2.58 12.65
C ASN A 122 -4.58 -1.72 12.34
N ARG A 123 -5.77 -2.32 12.30
CA ARG A 123 -7.00 -1.55 12.04
C ARG A 123 -7.27 -0.52 13.13
N ILE A 124 -6.94 -0.83 14.39
CA ILE A 124 -7.06 0.12 15.51
C ILE A 124 -6.04 1.26 15.36
N ASP A 125 -4.78 0.94 15.03
CA ASP A 125 -3.72 1.95 14.88
C ASP A 125 -4.01 2.92 13.72
N MET A 126 -4.46 2.39 12.58
CA MET A 126 -4.89 3.19 11.44
C MET A 126 -6.12 4.04 11.76
N LEU A 127 -7.12 3.50 12.46
CA LEU A 127 -8.30 4.28 12.85
C LEU A 127 -7.96 5.40 13.84
N SER A 128 -7.03 5.14 14.74
CA SER A 128 -6.64 6.09 15.79
C SER A 128 -5.73 7.20 15.26
N THR A 129 -4.76 6.86 14.42
CA THR A 129 -3.68 7.78 14.02
C THR A 129 -3.52 7.96 12.51
N GLY A 130 -4.08 7.06 11.70
CA GLY A 130 -3.83 6.96 10.26
C GLY A 130 -2.53 6.23 9.90
N ILE A 131 -1.70 5.83 10.86
CA ILE A 131 -0.42 5.17 10.62
C ILE A 131 -0.60 3.66 10.74
N LYS A 132 -0.11 2.92 9.74
CA LYS A 132 -0.22 1.45 9.67
C LYS A 132 0.94 0.70 10.37
N SER A 133 2.01 1.40 10.72
CA SER A 133 3.16 0.88 11.47
C SER A 133 3.11 1.30 12.94
N PRO A 134 3.72 0.51 13.86
CA PRO A 134 3.77 0.87 15.28
C PRO A 134 4.50 2.20 15.56
N ILE A 135 5.49 2.53 14.74
CA ILE A 135 6.23 3.80 14.78
C ILE A 135 5.94 4.52 13.47
N GLY A 136 5.58 5.80 13.55
CA GLY A 136 5.47 6.65 12.37
C GLY A 136 5.77 8.11 12.68
N ILE A 137 6.25 8.80 11.65
CA ILE A 137 6.68 10.21 11.73
C ILE A 137 5.81 10.99 10.75
N LYS A 138 5.14 12.04 11.24
CA LYS A 138 4.32 12.93 10.40
C LYS A 138 5.10 14.21 10.12
N VAL A 139 5.44 14.42 8.86
CA VAL A 139 5.95 15.70 8.36
C VAL A 139 4.76 16.51 7.86
N SER A 140 4.68 17.78 8.23
CA SER A 140 3.57 18.67 7.86
C SER A 140 4.08 20.02 7.46
N GLY A 141 3.36 20.67 6.55
CA GLY A 141 3.73 21.95 5.96
C GLY A 141 2.72 22.35 4.91
N THR A 142 2.98 23.47 4.24
CA THR A 142 2.09 24.05 3.23
C THR A 142 2.62 23.93 1.80
N VAL A 143 3.86 23.46 1.63
CA VAL A 143 4.53 23.29 0.33
C VAL A 143 4.94 21.82 0.20
N LEU A 144 4.44 21.14 -0.84
CA LEU A 144 4.64 19.70 -1.04
C LEU A 144 6.12 19.32 -1.23
N ALA A 145 6.88 20.12 -1.99
CA ALA A 145 8.30 19.89 -2.21
C ALA A 145 9.14 19.95 -0.91
N ASP A 146 8.80 20.87 0.01
CA ASP A 146 9.53 21.03 1.27
C ASP A 146 9.30 19.86 2.21
N ILE A 147 8.05 19.39 2.30
CA ILE A 147 7.69 18.25 3.15
C ILE A 147 8.25 16.93 2.61
N ASP A 148 8.25 16.72 1.28
CA ASP A 148 8.86 15.54 0.67
C ASP A 148 10.38 15.52 0.89
N THR A 149 11.05 16.67 0.74
CA THR A 149 12.50 16.80 1.01
C THR A 149 12.84 16.48 2.47
N MET A 150 12.03 16.98 3.41
CA MET A 150 12.23 16.72 4.84
C MET A 150 11.97 15.26 5.20
N ALA A 151 10.91 14.66 4.64
CA ALA A 151 10.57 13.26 4.89
C ALA A 151 11.65 12.30 4.37
N GLU A 152 12.26 12.61 3.21
CA GLU A 152 13.37 11.86 2.64
C GLU A 152 14.63 11.88 3.52
N GLN A 153 14.98 13.05 4.05
CA GLN A 153 16.12 13.16 4.98
C GLN A 153 15.88 12.35 6.26
N ILE A 154 14.66 12.39 6.80
CA ILE A 154 14.27 11.61 7.98
C ILE A 154 14.32 10.11 7.68
N GLU A 155 13.80 9.68 6.53
CA GLU A 155 13.84 8.29 6.08
C GLU A 155 15.29 7.77 6.02
N GLU A 156 16.18 8.55 5.42
CA GLU A 156 17.59 8.18 5.27
C GLU A 156 18.29 8.02 6.63
N VAL A 157 18.07 8.95 7.55
CA VAL A 157 18.62 8.88 8.92
C VAL A 157 18.03 7.68 9.66
N ALA A 158 16.70 7.51 9.65
CA ALA A 158 16.04 6.39 10.32
C ALA A 158 16.59 5.03 9.85
N ARG A 159 16.76 4.86 8.53
CA ARG A 159 17.26 3.63 7.93
C ARG A 159 18.75 3.39 8.19
N LYS A 160 19.59 4.43 8.18
CA LYS A 160 21.05 4.27 8.25
C LYS A 160 21.62 4.30 9.66
N THR A 161 21.01 5.03 10.59
CA THR A 161 21.67 5.37 11.86
C THR A 161 21.01 4.78 13.09
N VAL A 162 19.75 4.36 13.04
CA VAL A 162 18.99 3.94 14.22
C VAL A 162 19.03 2.42 14.38
N PRO A 163 19.65 1.88 15.45
CA PRO A 163 19.59 0.46 15.74
C PRO A 163 18.15 -0.03 15.96
N GLY A 164 17.79 -1.16 15.36
CA GLY A 164 16.46 -1.77 15.52
C GLY A 164 15.42 -1.36 14.46
N VAL A 165 15.75 -0.45 13.54
CA VAL A 165 14.91 -0.16 12.37
C VAL A 165 15.11 -1.25 11.32
N ALA A 166 14.07 -2.02 11.01
CA ALA A 166 14.08 -3.03 9.96
C ALA A 166 13.86 -2.41 8.57
N SER A 167 12.84 -1.56 8.45
CA SER A 167 12.50 -0.82 7.24
C SER A 167 11.96 0.56 7.60
N ALA A 168 12.22 1.54 6.73
CA ALA A 168 11.65 2.88 6.79
C ALA A 168 11.40 3.35 5.37
N LEU A 169 10.19 3.87 5.10
CA LEU A 169 9.82 4.46 3.81
C LEU A 169 8.87 5.63 4.06
N ALA A 170 9.22 6.80 3.54
CA ALA A 170 8.31 7.93 3.46
C ALA A 170 7.50 7.85 2.16
N GLU A 171 6.17 7.93 2.29
CA GLU A 171 5.29 8.11 1.14
C GLU A 171 5.58 9.47 0.47
N ARG A 172 5.67 9.49 -0.86
CA ARG A 172 5.94 10.71 -1.63
C ARG A 172 4.62 11.35 -2.06
N LEU A 173 4.47 12.66 -1.86
CA LEU A 173 3.22 13.36 -2.15
C LEU A 173 3.10 13.76 -3.62
N GLU A 174 4.22 13.98 -4.32
CA GLU A 174 4.24 14.38 -5.74
C GLU A 174 4.79 13.32 -6.71
N GLY A 175 4.83 12.04 -6.31
CA GLY A 175 5.34 10.95 -7.15
C GLY A 175 4.44 10.50 -8.32
N GLY A 176 3.30 11.16 -8.52
CA GLY A 176 2.32 10.81 -9.55
C GLY A 176 2.80 11.11 -10.98
N ARG A 177 2.48 10.23 -11.92
CA ARG A 177 2.81 10.41 -13.35
C ARG A 177 1.60 10.88 -14.13
N TYR A 178 1.77 11.92 -14.94
CA TYR A 178 0.71 12.55 -15.71
C TYR A 178 1.06 12.66 -17.20
N ILE A 179 0.05 12.51 -18.06
CA ILE A 179 0.10 12.88 -19.47
C ILE A 179 -0.86 14.05 -19.65
N ASN A 180 -0.31 15.25 -19.85
CA ASN A 180 -1.08 16.48 -19.91
C ASN A 180 -1.54 16.77 -21.34
N VAL A 181 -2.85 16.87 -21.54
CA VAL A 181 -3.44 17.35 -22.81
C VAL A 181 -3.71 18.85 -22.68
N GLU A 182 -2.69 19.65 -23.00
CA GLU A 182 -2.78 21.11 -22.97
C GLU A 182 -3.51 21.64 -24.21
N ILE A 183 -4.82 21.85 -24.07
CA ILE A 183 -5.67 22.24 -25.20
C ILE A 183 -5.39 23.69 -25.62
N ASN A 184 -4.91 23.84 -26.86
CA ASN A 184 -4.73 25.15 -27.47
C ASN A 184 -6.07 25.65 -28.05
N ARG A 185 -6.66 26.65 -27.41
CA ARG A 185 -7.96 27.24 -27.78
C ARG A 185 -7.99 27.81 -29.20
N GLU A 186 -6.91 28.48 -29.62
CA GLU A 186 -6.84 29.08 -30.97
C GLU A 186 -6.79 28.01 -32.06
N LYS A 187 -6.09 26.89 -31.82
CA LYS A 187 -6.06 25.76 -32.74
C LYS A 187 -7.42 25.06 -32.81
N ALA A 188 -8.09 24.85 -31.67
CA ALA A 188 -9.41 24.24 -31.62
C ALA A 188 -10.47 25.09 -32.36
N ALA A 189 -10.43 26.41 -32.17
CA ALA A 189 -11.34 27.35 -32.80
C ALA A 189 -11.28 27.32 -34.34
N ARG A 190 -10.12 27.01 -34.93
CA ARG A 190 -9.98 26.84 -36.40
C ARG A 190 -10.87 25.73 -36.95
N TYR A 191 -11.21 24.74 -36.13
CA TYR A 191 -12.09 23.63 -36.50
C TYR A 191 -13.49 23.79 -35.91
N GLY A 192 -13.83 24.96 -35.37
CA GLY A 192 -15.13 25.21 -34.72
C GLY A 192 -15.34 24.42 -33.43
N MET A 193 -14.27 23.93 -32.80
CA MET A 193 -14.34 23.13 -31.57
C MET A 193 -14.15 23.99 -30.33
N THR A 194 -15.00 23.78 -29.33
CA THR A 194 -14.81 24.28 -27.97
C THR A 194 -13.81 23.40 -27.21
N VAL A 195 -13.36 23.88 -26.04
CA VAL A 195 -12.52 23.06 -25.15
C VAL A 195 -13.25 21.79 -24.71
N ALA A 196 -14.55 21.88 -24.45
CA ALA A 196 -15.37 20.73 -24.06
C ALA A 196 -15.43 19.65 -25.14
N ASP A 197 -15.54 20.07 -26.41
CA ASP A 197 -15.55 19.13 -27.55
C ASP A 197 -14.24 18.36 -27.66
N VAL A 198 -13.11 19.03 -27.44
CA VAL A 198 -11.79 18.37 -27.43
C VAL A 198 -11.65 17.44 -26.21
N GLN A 199 -12.12 17.86 -25.03
CA GLN A 199 -12.07 17.04 -23.80
C GLN A 199 -12.91 15.77 -23.90
N LEU A 200 -13.97 15.74 -24.70
CA LEU A 200 -14.77 14.53 -24.92
C LEU A 200 -13.93 13.37 -25.51
N PHE A 201 -12.97 13.68 -26.38
CA PHE A 201 -12.03 12.68 -26.90
C PHE A 201 -11.09 12.16 -25.81
N VAL A 202 -10.69 13.00 -24.86
CA VAL A 202 -9.84 12.58 -23.74
C VAL A 202 -10.60 11.66 -22.79
N THR A 203 -11.83 12.02 -22.40
CA THR A 203 -12.61 11.21 -21.44
C THR A 203 -13.13 9.91 -22.03
N SER A 204 -13.66 9.95 -23.25
CA SER A 204 -14.30 8.79 -23.88
C SER A 204 -13.32 8.05 -24.79
N ALA A 205 -12.83 8.69 -25.87
CA ALA A 205 -12.03 8.00 -26.88
C ALA A 205 -10.71 7.43 -26.30
N VAL A 206 -10.07 8.15 -25.37
CA VAL A 206 -8.84 7.71 -24.69
C VAL A 206 -9.14 7.00 -23.36
N GLY A 207 -9.86 7.67 -22.44
CA GLY A 207 -10.03 7.24 -21.04
C GLY A 207 -11.00 6.07 -20.81
N GLY A 208 -12.01 5.89 -21.66
CA GLY A 208 -13.03 4.85 -21.48
C GLY A 208 -14.07 5.16 -20.41
N ALA A 209 -14.44 6.44 -20.26
CA ALA A 209 -15.49 6.86 -19.35
C ALA A 209 -16.83 6.12 -19.58
N MET A 210 -17.53 5.83 -18.49
CA MET A 210 -18.86 5.19 -18.54
C MET A 210 -19.89 6.16 -19.14
N VAL A 211 -20.74 5.65 -20.03
CA VAL A 211 -21.81 6.42 -20.70
C VAL A 211 -23.22 6.02 -20.30
N GLY A 212 -23.37 4.86 -19.66
CA GLY A 212 -24.65 4.31 -19.25
C GLY A 212 -24.49 2.94 -18.62
N GLU A 213 -25.61 2.27 -18.36
CA GLU A 213 -25.63 0.93 -17.78
C GLU A 213 -26.72 0.08 -18.46
N THR A 214 -26.47 -1.22 -18.61
CA THR A 214 -27.54 -2.18 -18.92
C THR A 214 -28.34 -2.50 -17.66
N VAL A 215 -29.60 -2.88 -17.83
CA VAL A 215 -30.48 -3.35 -16.75
C VAL A 215 -30.83 -4.81 -17.03
N GLU A 216 -30.32 -5.72 -16.21
CA GLU A 216 -30.41 -7.17 -16.39
C GLU A 216 -31.00 -7.81 -15.12
N GLY A 217 -32.27 -7.51 -14.86
CA GLY A 217 -32.95 -7.87 -13.63
C GLY A 217 -32.53 -6.96 -12.46
N ILE A 218 -31.94 -7.55 -11.42
CA ILE A 218 -31.37 -6.80 -10.29
C ILE A 218 -29.96 -6.28 -10.64
N ALA A 219 -29.27 -6.94 -11.57
CA ALA A 219 -27.92 -6.58 -11.97
C ALA A 219 -27.92 -5.37 -12.91
N ARG A 220 -26.85 -4.58 -12.79
CA ARG A 220 -26.54 -3.44 -13.67
C ARG A 220 -25.08 -3.53 -14.07
N TYR A 221 -24.79 -3.30 -15.35
CA TYR A 221 -23.42 -3.37 -15.88
C TYR A 221 -23.06 -2.09 -16.63
N PRO A 222 -21.84 -1.56 -16.45
CA PRO A 222 -21.42 -0.31 -17.08
C PRO A 222 -21.20 -0.47 -18.59
N ILE A 223 -21.63 0.53 -19.36
CA ILE A 223 -21.38 0.69 -20.79
C ILE A 223 -20.37 1.83 -20.97
N ASN A 224 -19.35 1.65 -21.82
CA ASN A 224 -18.39 2.70 -22.17
C ASN A 224 -18.16 2.78 -23.69
N LEU A 225 -17.60 3.90 -24.14
CA LEU A 225 -17.05 4.05 -25.49
C LEU A 225 -15.55 4.34 -25.39
N ARG A 226 -14.75 3.70 -26.24
CA ARG A 226 -13.30 3.90 -26.30
C ARG A 226 -12.75 3.50 -27.67
N TYR A 227 -11.67 4.12 -28.12
CA TYR A 227 -10.92 3.62 -29.27
C TYR A 227 -10.16 2.32 -28.94
N PRO A 228 -9.84 1.50 -29.96
CA PRO A 228 -8.94 0.37 -29.79
C PRO A 228 -7.61 0.80 -29.16
N GLN A 229 -7.04 -0.03 -28.29
CA GLN A 229 -5.84 0.29 -27.49
C GLN A 229 -4.61 0.71 -28.34
N SER A 230 -4.55 0.36 -29.62
CA SER A 230 -3.48 0.78 -30.52
C SER A 230 -3.38 2.29 -30.75
N TRP A 231 -4.48 3.04 -30.55
CA TRP A 231 -4.55 4.48 -30.80
C TRP A 231 -4.13 5.34 -29.60
N PRO A 232 -4.66 5.11 -28.37
CA PRO A 232 -4.17 5.80 -27.18
C PRO A 232 -2.93 5.07 -26.66
N ARG A 233 -1.77 5.37 -27.26
CA ARG A 233 -0.46 4.99 -26.69
C ARG A 233 0.16 6.16 -25.96
#